data_AF-A0A2V6XAY4-F1
#
_entry.id   AF-A0A2V6XAY4-F1
#
_cell.length_a   1.000
_cell.length_b   1.000
_cell.length_c   1.000
_cell.angle_alpha   90.00
_cell.angle_beta   90.00
_cell.angle_gamma   90.00
#
_symmetry.space_group_name_H-M   'P 1'
#
loop_
_entity.id
_entity.type
_entity.pdbx_description
1 polymer ?
#
loop_
_entity_poly.entity_id
_entity_poly.type
_entity_poly.pdbx_seq_one_letter_code
_entity_poly.pdbx_strand_id
1 'polypeptide(L)'
;MNRLLRIAIPAVLVAGLHAAYVSPVRSDATSDADLWRAAGVSQVPPGTPAPPVILNDLAGKTVDLRDFHGRLVMLYFWATW
;
A
#
# COMPACT_ATOMS: atom_id res chain seq x y z
N MET A 1 -2.94 -45.64 -38.02
CA MET A 1 -2.06 -44.62 -37.40
C MET A 1 -2.84 -43.34 -37.03
N ASN A 2 -4.14 -43.41 -36.68
CA ASN A 2 -5.02 -42.21 -36.67
C ASN A 2 -5.90 -42.10 -35.39
N ARG A 3 -5.64 -42.89 -34.33
CA ARG A 3 -6.37 -42.78 -33.05
C ARG A 3 -5.76 -41.73 -32.10
N LEU A 4 -4.43 -41.57 -32.12
CA LEU A 4 -3.72 -40.59 -31.30
C LEU A 4 -3.97 -39.13 -31.73
N LEU A 5 -4.10 -38.88 -33.04
CA LEU A 5 -4.32 -37.52 -33.58
C LEU A 5 -5.72 -36.95 -33.23
N ARG A 6 -6.72 -37.81 -32.98
CA ARG A 6 -8.12 -37.40 -32.76
C ARG A 6 -8.41 -36.95 -31.33
N ILE A 7 -7.53 -37.28 -30.37
CA ILE A 7 -7.67 -36.90 -28.95
C ILE A 7 -6.80 -35.68 -28.63
N ALA A 8 -5.68 -35.51 -29.33
CA ALA A 8 -4.77 -34.38 -29.13
C ALA A 8 -5.43 -33.03 -29.51
N ILE A 9 -6.22 -32.99 -30.58
CA ILE A 9 -6.87 -31.75 -31.07
C ILE A 9 -7.90 -31.17 -30.08
N PRO A 10 -8.87 -31.93 -29.54
CA PRO A 10 -9.79 -31.41 -28.54
C PRO A 10 -9.09 -31.07 -27.21
N ALA A 11 -8.04 -31.80 -26.84
CA ALA A 11 -7.27 -31.50 -25.62
C ALA A 11 -6.54 -30.15 -25.72
N VAL A 12 -5.94 -29.85 -26.88
CA VAL A 12 -5.29 -28.55 -27.12
C VAL A 12 -6.31 -27.41 -27.20
N LEU A 13 -7.48 -27.64 -27.80
CA LEU A 13 -8.57 -26.65 -27.82
C LEU A 13 -9.13 -26.37 -26.42
N VAL A 14 -9.31 -27.39 -25.59
CA VAL A 14 -9.78 -27.24 -24.20
C VAL A 14 -8.72 -26.55 -23.34
N ALA A 15 -7.44 -26.89 -23.51
CA ALA A 15 -6.34 -26.22 -22.80
C ALA A 15 -6.21 -24.74 -23.22
N GLY A 16 -6.32 -24.44 -24.51
CA GLY A 16 -6.36 -23.07 -25.02
C GLY A 16 -7.58 -22.29 -24.54
N LEU A 17 -8.74 -22.93 -24.45
CA LEU A 17 -9.97 -22.33 -23.94
C LEU A 17 -9.89 -22.08 -22.42
N HIS A 18 -9.30 -22.99 -21.63
CA HIS A 18 -9.02 -22.76 -20.21
C HIS A 18 -8.05 -21.59 -20.00
N ALA A 19 -6.99 -21.48 -20.78
CA ALA A 19 -6.03 -20.38 -20.68
C ALA A 19 -6.66 -19.02 -21.05
N ALA A 20 -7.61 -18.99 -21.98
CA ALA A 20 -8.32 -17.77 -22.36
C ALA A 20 -9.43 -17.36 -21.36
N TYR A 21 -10.04 -18.33 -20.65
CA TYR A 21 -11.05 -18.05 -19.61
C TYR A 21 -10.44 -17.52 -18.32
N VAL A 22 -9.19 -17.89 -18.01
CA VAL A 22 -8.44 -17.28 -16.90
C VAL A 22 -7.79 -16.01 -17.43
N SER A 23 -8.61 -14.99 -17.68
CA SER A 23 -8.07 -13.63 -17.74
C SER A 23 -7.45 -13.36 -16.36
N PRO A 24 -6.15 -13.04 -16.26
CA PRO A 24 -5.66 -12.47 -15.02
C PRO A 24 -6.46 -11.19 -14.86
N VAL A 25 -7.34 -11.15 -13.85
CA VAL A 25 -7.88 -9.88 -13.38
C VAL A 25 -6.65 -9.05 -13.11
N ARG A 26 -6.37 -8.09 -14.00
CA ARG A 26 -5.32 -7.12 -13.79
C ARG A 26 -5.81 -6.36 -12.58
N SER A 27 -5.21 -6.63 -11.44
CA SER A 27 -5.49 -5.90 -10.22
C SER A 27 -5.00 -4.48 -10.43
N ASP A 28 -5.77 -3.66 -11.14
CA ASP A 28 -5.72 -2.19 -11.08
C ASP A 28 -6.32 -1.74 -9.73
N ALA A 29 -6.15 -2.56 -8.68
CA ALA A 29 -6.21 -2.08 -7.32
C ALA A 29 -5.10 -1.03 -7.26
N THR A 30 -5.47 0.23 -7.48
CA THR A 30 -4.68 1.42 -7.17
C THR A 30 -3.88 1.07 -5.94
N SER A 31 -2.59 0.82 -6.12
CA SER A 31 -1.80 0.30 -5.01
C SER A 31 -1.94 1.31 -3.89
N ASP A 32 -1.92 0.90 -2.61
CA ASP A 32 -2.03 1.87 -1.52
C ASP A 32 -1.02 3.03 -1.71
N ALA A 33 0.16 2.72 -2.27
CA ALA A 33 1.17 3.69 -2.67
C ALA A 33 0.69 4.72 -3.72
N ASP A 34 -0.16 4.34 -4.66
CA ASP A 34 -0.78 5.25 -5.62
C ASP A 34 -1.79 6.18 -4.94
N LEU A 35 -2.57 5.68 -3.99
CA LEU A 35 -3.50 6.51 -3.20
C LEU A 35 -2.75 7.51 -2.32
N TRP A 36 -1.69 7.09 -1.64
CA TRP A 36 -0.86 7.97 -0.82
C TRP A 36 -0.23 9.09 -1.64
N ARG A 37 0.28 8.76 -2.83
CA ARG A 37 0.83 9.76 -3.76
C ARG A 37 -0.24 10.73 -4.26
N ALA A 38 -1.43 10.24 -4.59
CA ALA A 38 -2.55 11.09 -5.01
C ALA A 38 -3.01 12.04 -3.88
N ALA A 39 -2.90 11.61 -2.62
CA ALA A 39 -3.15 12.43 -1.43
C ALA A 39 -2.00 13.40 -1.10
N GLY A 40 -0.92 13.42 -1.87
CA GLY A 40 0.26 14.27 -1.64
C GLY A 40 1.14 13.80 -0.48
N VAL A 41 0.95 12.57 0.01
CA VAL A 41 1.76 11.98 1.07
C VAL A 41 3.02 11.39 0.45
N SER A 42 4.18 11.79 0.96
CA SER A 42 5.48 11.28 0.55
C SER A 42 6.19 10.57 1.70
N GLN A 43 7.01 9.58 1.38
CA GLN A 43 7.82 8.91 2.40
C GLN A 43 8.93 9.84 2.89
N VAL A 44 9.10 9.91 4.20
CA VAL A 44 10.21 10.62 4.83
C VAL A 44 11.44 9.69 4.85
N PRO A 45 12.59 10.09 4.28
CA PRO A 45 13.79 9.27 4.33
C PRO A 45 14.20 8.95 5.78
N PRO A 46 14.66 7.72 6.08
CA PRO A 46 15.18 7.38 7.39
C PRO A 46 16.32 8.33 7.83
N GLY A 47 16.32 8.72 9.10
CA GLY A 47 17.32 9.64 9.64
C GLY A 47 17.03 11.12 9.40
N THR A 48 15.96 11.46 8.67
CA THR A 48 15.48 12.85 8.59
C THR A 48 15.06 13.31 9.99
N PRO A 49 15.58 14.42 10.52
CA PRO A 49 15.13 14.96 11.80
C PRO A 49 13.62 15.23 11.78
N ALA A 50 12.94 14.94 12.89
CA ALA A 50 11.55 15.32 13.04
C ALA A 50 11.42 16.86 12.91
N PRO A 51 10.36 17.36 12.24
CA PRO A 51 10.11 18.80 12.17
C PRO A 51 9.89 19.38 13.58
N PRO A 52 10.14 20.69 13.79
CA PRO A 52 9.79 21.35 15.03
C PRO A 52 8.27 21.31 15.22
N VAL A 53 7.83 20.83 16.36
CA VAL A 53 6.41 20.72 16.71
C VAL A 53 6.19 21.40 18.05
N ILE A 54 5.35 22.42 18.03
CA ILE A 54 4.90 23.16 19.21
C ILE A 54 3.38 23.14 19.18
N LEU A 55 2.78 22.59 20.23
CA LEU A 55 1.34 22.35 20.33
C LEU A 55 0.87 22.77 21.71
N ASN A 56 -0.39 23.17 21.85
CA ASN A 56 -1.01 23.23 23.16
C ASN A 56 -1.59 21.86 23.49
N ASP A 57 -1.38 21.40 24.72
CA ASP A 57 -2.05 20.21 25.23
C ASP A 57 -3.54 20.47 25.51
N LEU A 58 -4.26 19.44 25.96
CA LEU A 58 -5.69 19.54 26.25
C LEU A 58 -6.03 20.49 27.41
N ALA A 59 -5.05 20.84 28.25
CA ALA A 59 -5.19 21.83 29.32
C ALA A 59 -4.76 23.23 28.88
N GLY A 60 -4.37 23.43 27.61
CA GLY A 60 -3.91 24.70 27.06
C GLY A 60 -2.45 25.02 27.38
N LYS A 61 -1.68 24.09 27.95
CA LYS A 61 -0.25 24.29 28.19
C LYS A 61 0.52 24.08 26.89
N THR A 62 1.40 25.01 26.57
CA THR A 62 2.32 24.85 25.43
C THR A 62 3.33 23.74 25.70
N VAL A 63 3.44 22.82 24.75
CA VAL A 63 4.36 21.69 24.72
C VAL A 63 5.21 21.81 23.47
N ASP A 64 6.53 21.80 23.66
CA ASP A 64 7.52 21.77 22.59
C ASP A 64 8.19 20.40 22.58
N LEU A 65 8.25 19.73 21.42
CA LEU A 65 8.91 18.42 21.34
C LEU A 65 10.42 18.47 21.61
N ARG A 66 11.04 19.65 21.49
CA ARG A 66 12.46 19.84 21.82
C ARG A 66 12.75 19.56 23.29
N ASP A 67 11.76 19.73 24.17
CA ASP A 67 11.90 19.42 25.60
C ASP A 67 12.10 17.91 25.86
N PHE A 68 11.85 17.06 24.87
CA PHE A 68 11.98 15.60 24.95
C PHE A 68 13.20 15.04 24.21
N HIS A 69 14.14 15.88 23.76
CA HIS A 69 15.38 15.39 23.15
C HIS A 69 16.10 14.36 24.03
N GLY A 70 16.62 13.30 23.40
CA GLY A 70 17.26 12.18 24.09
C GLY A 70 16.28 11.14 24.65
N ARG A 71 14.97 11.30 24.43
CA ARG A 71 13.93 10.34 24.82
C ARG A 71 13.28 9.74 23.58
N LEU A 72 12.80 8.49 23.71
CA LEU A 72 11.93 7.90 22.71
C LEU A 72 10.53 8.51 22.86
N VAL A 73 10.02 9.14 21.80
CA VAL A 73 8.73 9.83 21.78
C VAL A 73 7.90 9.28 20.62
N MET A 74 6.61 9.04 20.87
CA MET A 74 5.64 8.65 19.85
C MET A 74 4.60 9.77 19.69
N LEU A 75 4.37 10.21 18.45
CA LEU A 75 3.31 11.15 18.13
C LEU A 75 2.09 10.38 17.62
N TYR A 76 0.97 10.52 18.32
CA TYR A 76 -0.28 9.85 18.00
C TYR A 76 -1.32 10.89 17.55
N PHE A 77 -1.61 10.92 16.25
CA PHE A 77 -2.62 11.80 15.67
C PHE A 77 -3.99 11.11 15.70
N TRP A 78 -4.95 11.73 16.40
CA TRP A 78 -6.30 11.20 16.55
C TRP A 78 -7.33 12.33 16.56
N ALA A 79 -8.58 11.98 16.31
CA ALA A 79 -9.71 12.89 16.42
C ALA A 79 -11.01 12.11 16.62
N THR A 80 -12.09 12.79 17.03
CA THR A 80 -13.40 12.19 17.35
C THR A 80 -14.39 12.15 16.19
N TRP A 81 -14.00 12.65 15.01
CA TRP A 81 -14.87 12.73 13.82
C TRP A 81 -14.93 11.42 13.05
#